data_AF-A0A970NBI9-F1
#
_entry.id   AF-A0A970NBI9-F1
#
_cell.length_a   1.000
_cell.length_b   1.000
_cell.length_c   1.000
_cell.angle_alpha   90.00
_cell.angle_beta   90.00
_cell.angle_gamma   90.00
#
_symmetry.space_group_name_H-M   'P 1'
#
loop_
_entity.id
_entity.type
_entity.pdbx_description
1 polymer ?
#
loop_
_entity_poly.entity_id
_entity_poly.type
_entity_poly.pdbx_seq_one_letter_code
_entity_poly.pdbx_strand_id
1 'polypeptide(L)'
;MQKRGKNMKWLIGLLVLLAALLVMQKSLSSGFKFGFDYIREVIQEMVNRSEMTGKRTDRTNKKAPKVIESKEIVFFSYEFACDFFHFYEKEMDFEYCSFIVRKDQDQVIFEGSAIPLVGMKGFDFEIELPLTTLDDLQAIIDEYPVAASNGTNIFTAGLPPNIGSDLRIDYASGEGIYARDNSGAAVDNRATIAMYDFFIDLAEDHGQDLFAYKRELDEFYQAVAGYWETSDKKLAVWVISNQLYIYENGSKKPSESGIYHYDEGKILNRTIDGTFDFFSYFKVEDEVLYGFGAQGEVTEFYPSSWED
;
A
#
# COMPACT_ATOMS: atom_id res chain seq x y z
N MET A 1 -27.96 39.87 -19.78
CA MET A 1 -26.55 40.19 -19.47
C MET A 1 -26.36 40.33 -17.95
N GLN A 2 -26.10 39.24 -17.20
CA GLN A 2 -25.71 39.35 -15.77
C GLN A 2 -25.10 38.07 -15.18
N LYS A 3 -24.37 37.26 -15.98
CA LYS A 3 -23.66 36.05 -15.48
C LYS A 3 -22.14 36.04 -15.72
N ARG A 4 -21.57 36.98 -16.49
CA ARG A 4 -20.11 37.06 -16.73
C ARG A 4 -19.31 37.74 -15.62
N GLY A 5 -19.95 38.46 -14.69
CA GLY A 5 -19.27 39.25 -13.66
C GLY A 5 -18.83 38.49 -12.40
N LYS A 6 -19.40 37.31 -12.10
CA LYS A 6 -19.04 36.52 -10.90
C LYS A 6 -17.79 35.66 -11.11
N ASN A 7 -17.62 35.05 -12.28
CA ASN A 7 -16.48 34.18 -12.57
C ASN A 7 -15.16 34.95 -12.68
N MET A 8 -15.21 36.21 -13.15
CA MET A 8 -14.02 37.06 -13.28
C MET A 8 -13.50 37.56 -11.93
N LYS A 9 -14.39 37.80 -10.95
CA LYS A 9 -13.99 38.17 -9.59
C LYS A 9 -13.31 37.01 -8.84
N TRP A 10 -13.72 35.78 -9.12
CA TRP A 10 -13.11 34.58 -8.54
C TRP A 10 -11.71 34.32 -9.11
N LEU A 11 -11.54 34.48 -10.44
CA LEU A 11 -10.22 34.39 -11.09
C LEU A 11 -9.25 35.49 -10.64
N ILE A 12 -9.73 36.73 -10.46
CA ILE A 12 -8.90 37.82 -9.95
C ILE A 12 -8.53 37.57 -8.48
N GLY A 13 -9.44 37.03 -7.67
CA GLY A 13 -9.15 36.61 -6.29
C GLY A 13 -8.06 35.52 -6.23
N LEU A 14 -8.14 34.53 -7.14
CA LEU A 14 -7.14 33.45 -7.25
C LEU A 14 -5.76 33.96 -7.69
N LEU A 15 -5.73 34.88 -8.66
CA LEU A 15 -4.49 35.50 -9.15
C LEU A 15 -3.83 36.41 -8.09
N VAL A 16 -4.62 37.10 -7.26
CA VAL A 16 -4.11 37.89 -6.13
C VAL A 16 -3.57 36.98 -5.03
N LEU A 17 -4.19 35.81 -4.78
CA LEU A 17 -3.68 34.81 -3.86
C LEU A 17 -2.35 34.20 -4.34
N LEU A 18 -2.27 33.86 -5.63
CA LEU A 18 -1.05 33.37 -6.29
C LEU A 18 0.08 34.41 -6.25
N ALA A 19 -0.23 35.69 -6.49
CA ALA A 19 0.74 36.76 -6.38
C ALA A 19 1.21 36.98 -4.93
N ALA A 20 0.33 36.85 -3.94
CA ALA A 20 0.69 36.93 -2.51
C ALA A 20 1.58 35.75 -2.07
N LEU A 21 1.32 34.54 -2.58
CA LEU A 21 2.14 33.34 -2.34
C LEU A 21 3.53 33.45 -3.00
N LEU A 22 3.61 34.02 -4.21
CA LEU A 22 4.88 34.30 -4.89
C LEU A 22 5.70 35.41 -4.17
N VAL A 23 5.04 36.39 -3.54
CA VAL A 23 5.71 37.42 -2.73
C VAL A 23 6.25 36.84 -1.41
N MET A 24 5.57 35.86 -0.81
CA MET A 24 6.07 35.14 0.37
C MET A 24 7.29 34.24 0.06
N GLN A 25 7.48 33.82 -1.20
CA GLN A 25 8.64 33.02 -1.64
C GLN A 25 9.99 33.73 -1.43
N LYS A 26 10.02 35.07 -1.32
CA LYS A 26 11.25 35.84 -1.07
C LYS A 26 11.65 35.94 0.41
N SER A 27 10.85 35.40 1.31
CA SER A 27 11.04 35.56 2.75
C SER A 27 10.79 34.23 3.48
N LEU A 28 11.89 33.60 3.90
CA LEU A 28 12.02 32.62 5.00
C LEU A 28 12.08 31.12 4.63
N SER A 29 12.83 30.43 5.50
CA SER A 29 13.54 29.16 5.39
C SER A 29 12.69 27.89 5.60
N SER A 30 13.13 26.81 4.94
CA SER A 30 13.08 25.35 5.20
C SER A 30 11.91 24.64 5.92
N GLY A 31 11.00 25.32 6.61
CA GLY A 31 9.91 24.69 7.38
C GLY A 31 8.59 24.49 6.63
N PHE A 32 8.50 24.88 5.35
CA PHE A 32 7.22 24.89 4.61
C PHE A 32 7.11 23.86 3.47
N LYS A 33 8.09 22.96 3.32
CA LYS A 33 8.10 21.95 2.23
C LYS A 33 6.86 21.03 2.30
N PHE A 34 6.45 20.64 3.51
CA PHE A 34 5.29 19.78 3.78
C PHE A 34 3.93 20.39 3.35
N GLY A 35 3.76 21.71 3.44
CA GLY A 35 2.49 22.36 3.07
C GLY A 35 2.29 22.51 1.56
N PHE A 36 3.39 22.59 0.80
CA PHE A 36 3.34 22.73 -0.66
C PHE A 36 3.10 21.40 -1.37
N ASP A 37 3.55 20.28 -0.82
CA ASP A 37 3.29 18.96 -1.40
C ASP A 37 1.80 18.60 -1.31
N TYR A 38 1.14 18.88 -0.17
CA TYR A 38 -0.31 18.74 -0.02
C TYR A 38 -1.12 19.65 -0.95
N ILE A 39 -0.71 20.93 -1.09
CA ILE A 39 -1.38 21.87 -2.01
C ILE A 39 -1.16 21.44 -3.47
N ARG A 40 0.02 20.90 -3.80
CA ARG A 40 0.31 20.35 -5.14
C ARG A 40 -0.55 19.14 -5.41
N GLU A 41 -0.66 18.20 -4.48
CA GLU A 41 -1.54 17.02 -4.60
C GLU A 41 -3.00 17.42 -4.79
N VAL A 42 -3.52 18.35 -4.00
CA VAL A 42 -4.91 18.83 -4.13
C VAL A 42 -5.14 19.53 -5.47
N ILE A 43 -4.17 20.32 -5.97
CA ILE A 43 -4.24 20.94 -7.30
C ILE A 43 -4.17 19.88 -8.40
N GLN A 44 -3.31 18.88 -8.26
CA GLN A 44 -3.19 17.76 -9.20
C GLN A 44 -4.49 16.94 -9.23
N GLU A 45 -5.10 16.69 -8.07
CA GLU A 45 -6.37 15.99 -7.91
C GLU A 45 -7.54 16.80 -8.49
N MET A 46 -7.56 18.12 -8.29
CA MET A 46 -8.57 19.01 -8.89
C MET A 46 -8.45 19.10 -10.42
N VAL A 47 -7.21 19.12 -10.95
CA VAL A 47 -6.96 19.06 -12.40
C VAL A 47 -7.40 17.71 -12.95
N ASN A 48 -7.06 16.60 -12.28
CA ASN A 48 -7.47 15.25 -12.66
C ASN A 48 -8.99 15.05 -12.63
N ARG A 49 -9.69 15.60 -11.63
CA ARG A 49 -11.17 15.56 -11.55
C ARG A 49 -11.85 16.31 -12.71
N SER A 50 -11.19 17.32 -13.28
CA SER A 50 -11.70 18.05 -14.45
C SER A 50 -11.47 17.32 -15.79
N GLU A 51 -10.64 16.26 -15.80
CA GLU A 51 -10.28 15.47 -16.99
C GLU A 51 -10.56 13.96 -16.84
N MET A 52 -11.57 13.55 -16.06
CA MET A 52 -12.05 12.15 -15.99
C MET A 52 -12.79 11.70 -17.25
N THR A 53 -12.15 11.87 -18.40
CA THR A 53 -12.69 11.54 -19.72
C THR A 53 -12.55 10.06 -20.06
N GLY A 54 -11.74 9.31 -19.31
CA GLY A 54 -11.35 7.93 -19.67
C GLY A 54 -10.55 7.85 -20.97
N LYS A 55 -10.10 9.00 -21.51
CA LYS A 55 -9.44 9.06 -22.81
C LYS A 55 -8.08 8.39 -22.73
N ARG A 56 -7.90 7.34 -23.55
CA ARG A 56 -6.62 6.67 -23.77
C ARG A 56 -5.81 7.42 -24.84
N THR A 57 -4.55 7.70 -24.54
CA THR A 57 -3.56 8.30 -25.43
C THR A 57 -2.35 7.39 -25.51
N ASP A 58 -2.05 6.91 -26.71
CA ASP A 58 -0.86 6.10 -26.97
C ASP A 58 0.23 6.99 -27.59
N ARG A 59 1.35 7.13 -26.88
CA ARG A 59 2.56 7.87 -27.29
C ARG A 59 3.74 6.93 -27.48
N THR A 60 3.48 5.64 -27.69
CA THR A 60 4.52 4.62 -27.78
C THR A 60 5.50 4.92 -28.92
N ASN A 61 6.78 4.99 -28.57
CA ASN A 61 7.86 5.12 -29.55
C ASN A 61 8.20 3.75 -30.12
N LYS A 62 7.56 3.38 -31.23
CA LYS A 62 7.81 2.11 -31.94
C LYS A 62 9.24 1.96 -32.48
N LYS A 63 10.01 3.06 -32.55
CA LYS A 63 11.40 3.07 -32.99
C LYS A 63 12.42 2.99 -31.84
N ALA A 64 11.96 2.92 -30.59
CA ALA A 64 12.85 2.71 -29.46
C ALA A 64 13.63 1.39 -29.63
N PRO A 65 14.94 1.36 -29.32
CA PRO A 65 15.74 0.14 -29.39
C PRO A 65 15.12 -0.99 -28.58
N LYS A 66 14.97 -2.17 -29.20
CA LYS A 66 14.38 -3.38 -28.59
C LYS A 66 15.43 -4.39 -28.14
N VAL A 67 16.69 -4.02 -28.34
CA VAL A 67 17.88 -4.75 -27.92
C VAL A 67 18.74 -3.71 -27.23
N ILE A 68 19.26 -4.05 -26.05
CA ILE A 68 20.22 -3.25 -25.30
C ILE A 68 21.53 -4.02 -25.31
N GLU A 69 22.61 -3.37 -25.74
CA GLU A 69 23.93 -4.00 -25.81
C GLU A 69 24.64 -3.96 -24.45
N SER A 70 24.49 -2.86 -23.71
CA SER A 70 25.04 -2.73 -22.36
C SER A 70 24.39 -3.69 -21.35
N LYS A 71 25.21 -4.13 -20.40
CA LYS A 71 24.81 -4.96 -19.24
C LYS A 71 25.10 -4.30 -17.91
N GLU A 72 25.79 -3.16 -17.92
CA GLU A 72 26.10 -2.42 -16.70
C GLU A 72 24.92 -1.48 -16.38
N ILE A 73 23.99 -1.95 -15.56
CA ILE A 73 22.90 -1.15 -15.01
C ILE A 73 23.50 -0.12 -14.04
N VAL A 74 23.04 1.13 -14.10
CA VAL A 74 23.39 2.18 -13.12
C VAL A 74 22.18 2.64 -12.31
N PHE A 75 20.99 2.45 -12.86
CA PHE A 75 19.73 2.78 -12.20
C PHE A 75 18.63 1.85 -12.72
N PHE A 76 17.83 1.35 -11.80
CA PHE A 76 16.60 0.63 -12.07
C PHE A 76 15.50 1.21 -11.17
N SER A 77 14.32 1.44 -11.73
CA SER A 77 13.12 1.67 -10.95
C SER A 77 11.96 0.96 -11.61
N TYR A 78 11.16 0.26 -10.82
CA TYR A 78 9.94 -0.33 -11.31
C TYR A 78 8.81 -0.16 -10.30
N GLU A 79 7.75 0.50 -10.75
CA GLU A 79 6.52 0.64 -10.00
C GLU A 79 5.40 -0.09 -10.74
N PHE A 80 4.57 -0.85 -10.01
CA PHE A 80 3.48 -1.59 -10.61
C PHE A 80 2.35 -1.90 -9.61
N ALA A 81 1.13 -1.95 -10.15
CA ALA A 81 -0.01 -2.51 -9.44
C ALA A 81 0.21 -4.01 -9.21
N CYS A 82 -0.05 -4.43 -7.98
CA CYS A 82 0.16 -5.78 -7.47
C CYS A 82 -1.14 -6.63 -7.57
N ASP A 83 -2.22 -6.08 -8.13
CA ASP A 83 -3.52 -6.72 -8.31
C ASP A 83 -3.46 -7.96 -9.23
N PHE A 84 -2.70 -7.92 -10.32
CA PHE A 84 -2.69 -9.02 -11.29
C PHE A 84 -2.07 -10.33 -10.78
N PHE A 85 -1.34 -10.32 -9.66
CA PHE A 85 -0.73 -11.51 -9.06
C PHE A 85 -1.76 -12.53 -8.58
N HIS A 86 -2.99 -12.10 -8.28
CA HIS A 86 -4.07 -13.01 -7.92
C HIS A 86 -4.38 -14.03 -9.03
N PHE A 87 -4.08 -13.72 -10.30
CA PHE A 87 -4.26 -14.63 -11.43
C PHE A 87 -3.20 -15.74 -11.48
N TYR A 88 -2.16 -15.63 -10.66
CA TYR A 88 -1.03 -16.56 -10.57
C TYR A 88 -0.98 -17.27 -9.21
N GLU A 89 -2.11 -17.29 -8.49
CA GLU A 89 -2.25 -17.95 -7.18
C GLU A 89 -1.23 -17.48 -6.13
N LYS A 90 -0.67 -16.27 -6.30
CA LYS A 90 0.15 -15.61 -5.29
C LYS A 90 -0.75 -14.81 -4.37
N GLU A 91 -0.64 -15.10 -3.07
CA GLU A 91 -1.25 -14.30 -2.03
C GLU A 91 -0.50 -12.96 -1.96
N MET A 92 -1.25 -11.85 -1.96
CA MET A 92 -0.69 -10.50 -1.99
C MET A 92 -1.31 -9.67 -0.89
N ASP A 93 -0.46 -8.99 -0.13
CA ASP A 93 -0.87 -8.03 0.90
C ASP A 93 -0.79 -6.57 0.42
N PHE A 94 -0.40 -6.37 -0.85
CA PHE A 94 -0.07 -5.07 -1.41
C PHE A 94 -0.89 -4.76 -2.67
N GLU A 95 -1.37 -3.53 -2.78
CA GLU A 95 -2.07 -2.99 -3.95
C GLU A 95 -1.08 -2.49 -5.01
N TYR A 96 0.03 -1.91 -4.58
CA TYR A 96 1.02 -1.30 -5.44
C TYR A 96 2.40 -1.41 -4.83
N CYS A 97 3.39 -1.70 -5.66
CA CYS A 97 4.75 -1.98 -5.24
C CYS A 97 5.72 -1.10 -6.04
N SER A 98 6.78 -0.61 -5.38
CA SER A 98 7.83 0.21 -5.98
C SER A 98 9.19 -0.28 -5.50
N PHE A 99 10.07 -0.57 -6.45
CA PHE A 99 11.44 -0.99 -6.19
C PHE A 99 12.42 -0.13 -6.97
N ILE A 100 13.45 0.37 -6.29
CA ILE A 100 14.51 1.19 -6.89
C ILE A 100 15.86 0.59 -6.51
N VAL A 101 16.71 0.39 -7.51
CA VAL A 101 18.07 -0.10 -7.34
C VAL A 101 19.01 0.88 -8.04
N ARG A 102 19.89 1.55 -7.30
CA ARG A 102 20.80 2.57 -7.84
C ARG A 102 22.23 2.30 -7.44
N LYS A 103 23.14 2.40 -8.40
CA LYS A 103 24.59 2.37 -8.14
C LYS A 103 24.98 3.61 -7.34
N ASP A 104 25.66 3.41 -6.22
CA ASP A 104 26.26 4.47 -5.40
C ASP A 104 27.72 4.13 -5.11
N GLN A 105 28.63 4.73 -5.87
CA GLN A 105 30.07 4.45 -5.79
C GLN A 105 30.39 2.95 -5.93
N ASP A 106 30.80 2.31 -4.84
CA ASP A 106 31.23 0.90 -4.76
C ASP A 106 30.14 -0.02 -4.19
N GLN A 107 28.91 0.49 -4.04
CA GLN A 107 27.76 -0.24 -3.53
C GLN A 107 26.49 0.08 -4.33
N VAL A 108 25.40 -0.53 -3.91
CA VAL A 108 24.06 -0.32 -4.46
C VAL A 108 23.15 0.09 -3.32
N ILE A 109 22.30 1.08 -3.57
CA ILE A 109 21.17 1.37 -2.69
C ILE A 109 19.93 0.71 -3.28
N PHE A 110 19.29 -0.13 -2.47
CA PHE A 110 18.03 -0.78 -2.79
C PHE A 110 16.94 -0.19 -1.89
N GLU A 111 15.95 0.44 -2.52
CA GLU A 111 14.78 1.02 -1.86
C GLU A 111 13.55 0.22 -2.30
N GLY A 112 12.71 -0.14 -1.33
CA GLY A 112 11.46 -0.84 -1.56
C GLY A 112 10.33 -0.17 -0.80
N SER A 113 9.19 0.04 -1.47
CA SER A 113 7.98 0.49 -0.81
C SER A 113 6.73 -0.17 -1.39
N ALA A 114 5.71 -0.34 -0.55
CA ALA A 114 4.42 -0.86 -0.98
C ALA A 114 3.24 -0.17 -0.31
N ILE A 115 2.18 -0.02 -1.10
CA ILE A 115 0.87 0.40 -0.62
C ILE A 115 0.10 -0.87 -0.23
N PRO A 116 -0.30 -1.03 1.03
CA PRO A 116 -0.99 -2.23 1.47
C PRO A 116 -2.42 -2.29 0.96
N LEU A 117 -2.96 -3.50 0.89
CA LEU A 117 -4.41 -3.71 0.87
C LEU A 117 -5.04 -3.18 2.15
N VAL A 118 -6.34 -2.85 2.08
CA VAL A 118 -7.11 -2.40 3.24
C VAL A 118 -6.98 -3.40 4.40
N GLY A 119 -6.52 -2.92 5.56
CA GLY A 119 -6.33 -3.73 6.76
C GLY A 119 -4.97 -4.43 6.84
N MET A 120 -4.09 -4.26 5.85
CA MET A 120 -2.70 -4.73 5.86
C MET A 120 -1.73 -3.57 6.14
N LYS A 121 -0.46 -3.92 6.36
CA LYS A 121 0.63 -2.96 6.56
C LYS A 121 1.58 -3.01 5.36
N GLY A 122 1.92 -1.83 4.83
CA GLY A 122 2.91 -1.71 3.75
C GLY A 122 4.33 -1.78 4.30
N PHE A 123 5.30 -1.86 3.40
CA PHE A 123 6.71 -1.70 3.73
C PHE A 123 7.27 -0.42 3.12
N ASP A 124 8.33 0.09 3.73
CA ASP A 124 9.14 1.22 3.26
C ASP A 124 10.53 1.05 3.87
N PHE A 125 11.53 0.80 3.03
CA PHE A 125 12.90 0.53 3.47
C PHE A 125 13.94 1.03 2.46
N GLU A 126 15.15 1.24 2.96
CA GLU A 126 16.36 1.51 2.19
C GLU A 126 17.50 0.68 2.79
N ILE A 127 18.18 -0.12 1.97
CA ILE A 127 19.32 -0.93 2.39
C ILE A 127 20.50 -0.81 1.41
N GLU A 128 21.71 -0.99 1.93
CA GLU A 128 22.95 -1.03 1.16
C GLU A 128 23.31 -2.47 0.79
N LEU A 129 23.59 -2.70 -0.50
CA LEU A 129 23.88 -4.02 -1.05
C LEU A 129 25.17 -4.02 -1.90
N PRO A 130 25.79 -5.20 -2.13
CA PRO A 130 26.93 -5.32 -3.03
C PRO A 130 26.56 -4.98 -4.48
N LEU A 131 27.55 -4.50 -5.26
CA LEU A 131 27.40 -4.22 -6.70
C LEU A 131 26.90 -5.41 -7.52
N THR A 132 27.18 -6.64 -7.08
CA THR A 132 26.73 -7.87 -7.76
C THR A 132 25.20 -7.97 -7.87
N THR A 133 24.46 -7.28 -7.01
CA THR A 133 22.99 -7.19 -7.08
C THR A 133 22.52 -6.68 -8.45
N LEU A 134 23.25 -5.74 -9.07
CA LEU A 134 22.93 -5.22 -10.39
C LEU A 134 23.19 -6.26 -11.49
N ASP A 135 24.18 -7.13 -11.31
CA ASP A 135 24.46 -8.23 -12.24
C ASP A 135 23.37 -9.31 -12.15
N ASP A 136 22.93 -9.64 -10.93
CA ASP A 136 21.83 -10.60 -10.70
C ASP A 136 20.51 -10.06 -11.27
N LEU A 137 20.21 -8.78 -11.07
CA LEU A 137 19.06 -8.11 -11.69
C LEU A 137 19.16 -8.10 -13.22
N GLN A 138 20.35 -7.88 -13.78
CA GLN A 138 20.57 -7.97 -15.22
C GLN A 138 20.29 -9.37 -15.76
N ALA A 139 20.59 -10.43 -15.01
CA ALA A 139 20.29 -11.80 -15.40
C ALA A 139 18.77 -12.03 -15.54
N ILE A 140 17.97 -11.49 -14.61
CA ILE A 140 16.49 -11.51 -14.71
C ILE A 140 16.03 -10.74 -15.95
N ILE A 141 16.58 -9.55 -16.18
CA ILE A 141 16.25 -8.74 -17.37
C ILE A 141 16.62 -9.43 -18.69
N ASP A 142 17.64 -10.29 -18.69
CA ASP A 142 18.08 -11.05 -19.87
C ASP A 142 17.25 -12.31 -20.12
N GLU A 143 16.76 -12.96 -19.06
CA GLU A 143 15.89 -14.13 -19.15
C GLU A 143 14.53 -13.78 -19.78
N TYR A 144 14.00 -12.59 -19.46
CA TYR A 144 12.73 -12.11 -19.98
C TYR A 144 12.93 -11.05 -21.06
N PRO A 145 12.05 -10.95 -22.09
CA PRO A 145 12.22 -9.98 -23.16
C PRO A 145 11.83 -8.54 -22.74
N VAL A 146 12.35 -8.03 -21.61
CA VAL A 146 11.98 -6.71 -21.03
C VAL A 146 12.25 -5.57 -22.02
N ALA A 147 13.37 -5.63 -22.75
CA ALA A 147 13.70 -4.63 -23.77
C ALA A 147 12.66 -4.55 -24.91
N ALA A 148 11.85 -5.59 -25.14
CA ALA A 148 10.77 -5.55 -26.12
C ALA A 148 9.71 -4.49 -25.78
N SER A 149 9.53 -4.17 -24.49
CA SER A 149 8.62 -3.14 -24.00
C SER A 149 9.17 -1.71 -24.08
N ASN A 150 10.45 -1.53 -24.43
CA ASN A 150 11.07 -0.20 -24.44
C ASN A 150 10.32 0.80 -25.35
N GLY A 151 10.07 2.01 -24.88
CA GLY A 151 9.33 3.04 -25.59
C GLY A 151 7.81 2.94 -25.46
N THR A 152 7.25 1.95 -24.76
CA THR A 152 5.82 1.93 -24.41
C THR A 152 5.48 3.16 -23.58
N ASN A 153 4.45 3.91 -23.99
CA ASN A 153 4.02 5.10 -23.26
C ASN A 153 2.52 5.32 -23.50
N ILE A 154 1.72 4.72 -22.63
CA ILE A 154 0.27 4.78 -22.70
C ILE A 154 -0.29 5.48 -21.48
N PHE A 155 -1.21 6.41 -21.73
CA PHE A 155 -1.85 7.19 -20.69
C PHE A 155 -3.36 7.18 -20.85
N THR A 156 -4.07 6.82 -19.78
CA THR A 156 -5.52 6.89 -19.65
C THR A 156 -5.87 7.95 -18.62
N ALA A 157 -6.63 8.96 -19.04
CA ALA A 157 -7.01 10.10 -18.20
C ALA A 157 -8.11 9.73 -17.20
N GLY A 158 -7.99 10.23 -15.97
CA GLY A 158 -8.99 10.04 -14.91
C GLY A 158 -8.88 8.76 -14.11
N LEU A 159 -7.78 8.02 -14.25
CA LEU A 159 -7.52 6.87 -13.38
C LEU A 159 -7.04 7.35 -11.98
N PRO A 160 -7.40 6.60 -10.92
CA PRO A 160 -6.76 6.74 -9.61
C PRO A 160 -5.23 6.67 -9.71
N PRO A 161 -4.50 7.21 -8.72
CA PRO A 161 -3.07 6.89 -8.56
C PRO A 161 -2.88 5.39 -8.31
N ASN A 162 -1.63 4.93 -8.41
CA ASN A 162 -1.22 3.56 -8.05
C ASN A 162 -1.88 2.46 -8.90
N ILE A 163 -2.15 2.79 -10.17
CA ILE A 163 -2.65 1.86 -11.17
C ILE A 163 -1.65 1.81 -12.32
N GLY A 164 -1.52 0.63 -12.90
CA GLY A 164 -0.66 0.37 -14.04
C GLY A 164 0.78 0.16 -13.62
N SER A 165 1.72 0.59 -14.46
CA SER A 165 3.15 0.39 -14.21
C SER A 165 4.06 1.38 -14.93
N ASP A 166 5.23 1.62 -14.36
CA ASP A 166 6.29 2.50 -14.86
C ASP A 166 7.66 1.86 -14.60
N LEU A 167 8.31 1.37 -15.66
CA LEU A 167 9.64 0.78 -15.65
C LEU A 167 10.65 1.78 -16.23
N ARG A 168 11.78 1.93 -15.54
CA ARG A 168 12.97 2.60 -16.05
C ARG A 168 14.23 1.83 -15.69
N ILE A 169 15.09 1.63 -16.68
CA ILE A 169 16.41 1.03 -16.53
C ILE A 169 17.39 1.90 -17.30
N ASP A 170 18.39 2.45 -16.63
CA ASP A 170 19.47 3.22 -17.24
C ASP A 170 20.78 2.44 -17.14
N TYR A 171 21.55 2.45 -18.23
CA TYR A 171 22.82 1.74 -18.35
C TYR A 171 24.00 2.71 -18.41
N ALA A 172 25.18 2.26 -18.00
CA ALA A 172 26.41 3.06 -18.03
C ALA A 172 26.78 3.56 -19.45
N SER A 173 26.38 2.83 -20.49
CA SER A 173 26.57 3.23 -21.90
C SER A 173 25.74 4.46 -22.30
N GLY A 174 24.74 4.83 -21.50
CA GLY A 174 23.71 5.81 -21.83
C GLY A 174 22.50 5.21 -22.57
N GLU A 175 22.50 3.89 -22.83
CA GLU A 175 21.29 3.17 -23.23
C GLU A 175 20.28 3.13 -22.09
N GLY A 176 19.01 2.93 -22.43
CA GLY A 176 17.96 2.80 -21.43
C GLY A 176 16.71 2.11 -21.94
N ILE A 177 15.99 1.49 -21.00
CA ILE A 177 14.66 0.95 -21.18
C ILE A 177 13.69 1.83 -20.41
N TYR A 178 12.67 2.33 -21.08
CA TYR A 178 11.55 3.02 -20.45
C TYR A 178 10.24 2.45 -20.96
N ALA A 179 9.35 2.04 -20.06
CA ALA A 179 8.04 1.52 -20.42
C ALA A 179 6.99 1.94 -19.39
N ARG A 180 5.92 2.60 -19.85
CA ARG A 180 4.85 3.08 -18.98
C ARG A 180 3.46 2.83 -19.57
N ASP A 181 2.56 2.28 -18.77
CA ASP A 181 1.12 2.25 -19.01
C ASP A 181 0.43 2.50 -17.65
N ASN A 182 -0.21 3.66 -17.46
CA ASN A 182 -0.87 3.97 -16.18
C ASN A 182 -2.23 3.27 -15.98
N SER A 183 -2.57 2.30 -16.85
CA SER A 183 -3.82 1.55 -16.82
C SER A 183 -3.64 0.04 -16.79
N GLY A 184 -2.40 -0.45 -16.86
CA GLY A 184 -2.09 -1.88 -16.84
C GLY A 184 -0.59 -2.15 -16.89
N ALA A 185 -0.23 -3.37 -17.29
CA ALA A 185 1.16 -3.78 -17.38
C ALA A 185 1.86 -3.20 -18.63
N ALA A 186 2.96 -2.49 -18.43
CA ALA A 186 3.83 -1.98 -19.49
C ALA A 186 4.84 -3.03 -19.96
N VAL A 187 5.05 -4.08 -19.15
CA VAL A 187 6.00 -5.19 -19.34
C VAL A 187 5.24 -6.51 -19.27
N ASP A 188 5.80 -7.59 -19.82
CA ASP A 188 5.22 -8.93 -19.71
C ASP A 188 5.07 -9.33 -18.23
N ASN A 189 3.89 -9.81 -17.84
CA ASN A 189 3.58 -10.15 -16.45
C ASN A 189 4.55 -11.18 -15.85
N ARG A 190 5.13 -12.09 -16.65
CA ARG A 190 6.13 -13.06 -16.15
C ARG A 190 7.42 -12.38 -15.74
N ALA A 191 7.83 -11.34 -16.48
CA ALA A 191 8.98 -10.53 -16.11
C ALA A 191 8.69 -9.74 -14.83
N THR A 192 7.48 -9.17 -14.70
CA THR A 192 7.06 -8.49 -13.48
C THR A 192 7.07 -9.43 -12.28
N ILE A 193 6.58 -10.66 -12.42
CA ILE A 193 6.62 -11.66 -11.35
C ILE A 193 8.05 -12.02 -10.97
N ALA A 194 8.92 -12.28 -11.95
CA ALA A 194 10.31 -12.63 -11.67
C ALA A 194 11.09 -11.49 -10.99
N MET A 195 10.86 -10.25 -11.42
CA MET A 195 11.45 -9.08 -10.76
C MET A 195 10.89 -8.89 -9.35
N TYR A 196 9.58 -9.06 -9.16
CA TYR A 196 8.96 -9.01 -7.83
C TYR A 196 9.56 -10.07 -6.89
N ASP A 197 9.60 -11.33 -7.32
CA ASP A 197 10.16 -12.43 -6.53
C ASP A 197 11.63 -12.16 -6.18
N PHE A 198 12.44 -11.73 -7.15
CA PHE A 198 13.82 -11.31 -6.91
C PHE A 198 13.93 -10.22 -5.83
N PHE A 199 13.09 -9.19 -5.88
CA PHE A 199 13.14 -8.09 -4.90
C PHE A 199 12.63 -8.49 -3.51
N ILE A 200 11.62 -9.36 -3.43
CA ILE A 200 11.14 -9.89 -2.16
C ILE A 200 12.21 -10.76 -1.52
N ASP A 201 12.76 -11.73 -2.25
CA ASP A 201 13.83 -12.61 -1.76
C ASP A 201 15.05 -11.79 -1.31
N LEU A 202 15.46 -10.81 -2.11
CA LEU A 202 16.57 -9.92 -1.79
C LEU A 202 16.33 -9.09 -0.51
N ALA A 203 15.10 -8.63 -0.29
CA ALA A 203 14.76 -7.89 0.92
C ALA A 203 14.79 -8.81 2.16
N GLU A 204 14.21 -10.01 2.07
CA GLU A 204 14.17 -10.99 3.15
C GLU A 204 15.56 -11.50 3.53
N ASP A 205 16.40 -11.83 2.55
CA ASP A 205 17.80 -12.26 2.76
C ASP A 205 18.64 -11.19 3.49
N HIS A 206 18.22 -9.93 3.41
CA HIS A 206 18.83 -8.78 4.07
C HIS A 206 18.03 -8.25 5.26
N GLY A 207 17.20 -9.10 5.86
CA GLY A 207 16.55 -8.87 7.15
C GLY A 207 15.32 -7.98 7.10
N GLN A 208 14.75 -7.73 5.91
CA GLN A 208 13.46 -7.06 5.78
C GLN A 208 12.35 -8.11 5.84
N ASP A 209 11.62 -8.14 6.95
CA ASP A 209 10.46 -9.02 7.10
C ASP A 209 9.19 -8.33 6.58
N LEU A 210 8.98 -8.43 5.26
CA LEU A 210 7.91 -7.71 4.57
C LEU A 210 6.50 -8.23 4.93
N PHE A 211 6.40 -9.44 5.46
CA PHE A 211 5.15 -10.12 5.79
C PHE A 211 4.95 -10.33 7.31
N ALA A 212 5.78 -9.69 8.15
CA ALA A 212 5.70 -9.77 9.61
C ALA A 212 4.28 -9.51 10.12
N TYR A 213 3.66 -8.42 9.65
CA TYR A 213 2.33 -8.01 10.09
C TYR A 213 1.26 -9.03 9.73
N LYS A 214 1.32 -9.63 8.54
CA LYS A 214 0.39 -10.68 8.13
C LYS A 214 0.50 -11.91 9.03
N ARG A 215 1.73 -12.34 9.33
CA ARG A 215 1.97 -13.46 10.25
C ARG A 215 1.45 -13.16 11.65
N GLU A 216 1.76 -11.98 12.20
CA GLU A 216 1.22 -11.55 13.49
C GLU A 216 -0.32 -11.54 13.48
N LEU A 217 -0.91 -11.06 12.39
CA LEU A 217 -2.36 -11.00 12.21
C LEU A 217 -2.98 -12.41 12.14
N ASP A 218 -2.37 -13.33 11.40
CA ASP A 218 -2.82 -14.72 11.28
C ASP A 218 -2.67 -15.48 12.61
N GLU A 219 -1.54 -15.32 13.29
CA GLU A 219 -1.30 -15.87 14.63
C GLU A 219 -2.32 -15.33 15.63
N PHE A 220 -2.60 -14.03 15.59
CA PHE A 220 -3.62 -13.41 16.40
C PHE A 220 -5.01 -13.97 16.11
N TYR A 221 -5.42 -14.03 14.85
CA TYR A 221 -6.73 -14.58 14.47
C TYR A 221 -6.89 -16.04 14.90
N GLN A 222 -5.83 -16.84 14.77
CA GLN A 222 -5.83 -18.22 15.27
C GLN A 222 -5.94 -18.28 16.79
N ALA A 223 -5.26 -17.40 17.52
CA ALA A 223 -5.28 -17.36 18.98
C ALA A 223 -6.63 -16.91 19.55
N VAL A 224 -7.36 -16.03 18.86
CA VAL A 224 -8.64 -15.48 19.34
C VAL A 224 -9.86 -16.24 18.82
N ALA A 225 -9.74 -16.95 17.70
CA ALA A 225 -10.88 -17.64 17.08
C ALA A 225 -11.43 -18.73 18.02
N GLY A 226 -12.74 -18.68 18.26
CA GLY A 226 -13.39 -19.67 19.11
C GLY A 226 -14.46 -19.08 20.01
N TYR A 227 -15.02 -19.95 20.84
CA TYR A 227 -16.00 -19.60 21.86
C TYR A 227 -15.30 -19.51 23.21
N TRP A 228 -15.54 -18.41 23.91
CA TRP A 228 -14.91 -18.08 25.18
C TRP A 228 -16.01 -17.79 26.19
N GLU A 229 -15.90 -18.31 27.41
CA GLU A 229 -16.95 -18.19 28.43
C GLU A 229 -16.35 -17.75 29.77
N THR A 230 -17.07 -16.92 30.53
CA THR A 230 -16.68 -16.59 31.90
C THR A 230 -16.81 -17.82 32.79
N SER A 231 -16.02 -17.92 33.86
CA SER A 231 -16.07 -19.06 34.79
C SER A 231 -17.44 -19.23 35.48
N ASP A 232 -18.20 -18.15 35.63
CA ASP A 232 -19.57 -18.15 36.15
C ASP A 232 -20.66 -18.35 35.09
N LYS A 233 -20.26 -18.56 33.83
CA LYS A 233 -21.12 -18.75 32.65
C LYS A 233 -22.09 -17.60 32.39
N LYS A 234 -21.85 -16.40 32.92
CA LYS A 234 -22.75 -15.25 32.73
C LYS A 234 -22.57 -14.59 31.37
N LEU A 235 -21.35 -14.60 30.85
CA LEU A 235 -21.01 -13.99 29.58
C LEU A 235 -20.23 -14.97 28.72
N ALA A 236 -20.45 -14.87 27.42
CA ALA A 236 -19.62 -15.55 26.45
C ALA A 236 -19.28 -14.64 25.27
N VAL A 237 -18.12 -14.88 24.66
CA VAL A 237 -17.64 -14.20 23.47
C VAL A 237 -17.40 -15.25 22.40
N TRP A 238 -18.01 -15.07 21.23
CA TRP A 238 -17.70 -15.86 20.05
C TRP A 238 -16.97 -15.00 19.05
N VAL A 239 -15.74 -15.40 18.73
CA VAL A 239 -14.90 -14.72 17.74
C VAL A 239 -14.80 -15.60 16.50
N ILE A 240 -15.23 -15.06 15.36
CA ILE A 240 -15.19 -15.76 14.06
C ILE A 240 -14.79 -14.80 12.95
N SER A 241 -13.76 -15.17 12.19
CA SER A 241 -13.18 -14.32 11.15
C SER A 241 -12.86 -12.92 11.71
N ASN A 242 -13.49 -11.85 11.23
CA ASN A 242 -13.32 -10.47 11.71
C ASN A 242 -14.51 -9.95 12.54
N GLN A 243 -15.36 -10.86 13.03
CA GLN A 243 -16.55 -10.54 13.81
C GLN A 243 -16.44 -11.10 15.22
N LEU A 244 -16.97 -10.35 16.17
CA LEU A 244 -17.14 -10.82 17.54
C LEU A 244 -18.60 -10.68 17.96
N TYR A 245 -19.04 -11.62 18.79
CA TYR A 245 -20.38 -11.69 19.32
C TYR A 245 -20.32 -11.87 20.82
N ILE A 246 -20.99 -11.00 21.57
CA ILE A 246 -21.09 -11.12 23.03
C ILE A 246 -22.47 -11.67 23.35
N TYR A 247 -22.53 -12.67 24.21
CA TYR A 247 -23.75 -13.31 24.67
C TYR A 247 -23.87 -13.17 26.18
N GLU A 248 -25.04 -12.74 26.64
CA GLU A 248 -25.46 -12.91 28.02
C GLU A 248 -26.10 -14.29 28.20
N ASN A 249 -25.85 -14.93 29.34
CA ASN A 249 -26.22 -16.32 29.63
C ASN A 249 -27.68 -16.66 29.26
N GLY A 250 -27.84 -17.76 28.53
CA GLY A 250 -29.13 -18.30 28.09
C GLY A 250 -29.70 -17.63 26.84
N SER A 251 -29.05 -16.60 26.31
CA SER A 251 -29.47 -15.98 25.06
C SER A 251 -28.88 -16.70 23.85
N LYS A 252 -29.75 -17.11 22.92
CA LYS A 252 -29.35 -17.58 21.57
C LYS A 252 -29.02 -16.43 20.62
N LYS A 253 -29.19 -15.18 21.07
CA LYS A 253 -28.89 -13.97 20.30
C LYS A 253 -27.82 -13.16 21.02
N PRO A 254 -26.82 -12.64 20.30
CA PRO A 254 -25.82 -11.80 20.93
C PRO A 254 -26.47 -10.54 21.50
N SER A 255 -26.02 -10.12 22.68
CA SER A 255 -26.32 -8.81 23.26
C SER A 255 -25.61 -7.71 22.46
N GLU A 256 -24.44 -8.02 21.89
CA GLU A 256 -23.64 -7.09 21.09
C GLU A 256 -22.90 -7.84 19.96
N SER A 257 -22.76 -7.18 18.81
CA SER A 257 -21.93 -7.67 17.71
C SER A 257 -21.09 -6.52 17.13
N GLY A 258 -19.79 -6.77 16.96
CA GLY A 258 -18.84 -5.79 16.45
C GLY A 258 -17.98 -6.33 15.33
N ILE A 259 -17.43 -5.43 14.53
CA ILE A 259 -16.25 -5.73 13.71
C ILE A 259 -15.05 -5.42 14.59
N TYR A 260 -14.11 -6.34 14.65
CA TYR A 260 -12.84 -6.07 15.31
C TYR A 260 -11.69 -5.90 14.36
N HIS A 261 -10.73 -5.13 14.82
CA HIS A 261 -9.46 -4.92 14.17
C HIS A 261 -8.35 -5.33 15.13
N TYR A 262 -7.33 -5.99 14.57
CA TYR A 262 -6.06 -6.17 15.25
C TYR A 262 -5.36 -4.82 15.38
N ASP A 263 -5.03 -4.46 16.61
CA ASP A 263 -4.21 -3.30 16.94
C ASP A 263 -3.24 -3.66 18.07
N GLU A 264 -1.98 -3.93 17.72
CA GLU A 264 -0.91 -4.28 18.66
C GLU A 264 -1.31 -5.36 19.69
N GLY A 265 -1.87 -6.48 19.20
CA GLY A 265 -2.31 -7.59 20.06
C GLY A 265 -3.69 -7.42 20.69
N LYS A 266 -4.49 -6.43 20.28
CA LYS A 266 -5.84 -6.17 20.81
C LYS A 266 -6.92 -6.38 19.75
N ILE A 267 -8.07 -6.86 20.21
CA ILE A 267 -9.35 -6.87 19.50
C ILE A 267 -10.07 -5.57 19.87
N LEU A 268 -10.10 -4.56 19.00
CA LEU A 268 -10.94 -3.38 19.24
C LEU A 268 -12.40 -3.74 18.96
N ASN A 269 -13.29 -3.64 19.93
CA ASN A 269 -14.71 -3.95 19.73
C ASN A 269 -15.49 -2.67 19.44
N ARG A 270 -15.76 -2.35 18.16
CA ARG A 270 -16.53 -1.16 17.81
C ARG A 270 -17.89 -1.53 17.23
N THR A 271 -18.97 -0.99 17.80
CA THR A 271 -20.30 -1.06 17.18
C THR A 271 -20.35 -0.17 15.93
N ILE A 272 -21.37 -0.38 15.08
CA ILE A 272 -21.60 0.40 13.85
C ILE A 272 -21.85 1.90 14.15
N ASP A 273 -22.37 2.24 15.32
CA ASP A 273 -22.66 3.61 15.75
C ASP A 273 -21.58 4.22 16.67
N GLY A 274 -20.51 3.47 16.97
CA GLY A 274 -19.36 3.94 17.75
C GLY A 274 -19.59 4.00 19.27
N THR A 275 -20.66 3.39 19.77
CA THR A 275 -20.92 3.20 21.20
C THR A 275 -20.27 1.90 21.71
N PHE A 276 -20.07 1.77 23.03
CA PHE A 276 -19.51 0.58 23.66
C PHE A 276 -20.32 0.29 24.92
N ASP A 277 -20.92 -0.90 25.04
CA ASP A 277 -21.71 -1.25 26.23
C ASP A 277 -20.97 -2.23 27.15
N PHE A 278 -20.27 -3.25 26.62
CA PHE A 278 -19.54 -4.23 27.45
C PHE A 278 -18.03 -4.00 27.51
N PHE A 279 -17.35 -4.02 26.35
CA PHE A 279 -15.89 -3.98 26.30
C PHE A 279 -15.40 -3.05 25.20
N SER A 280 -14.38 -2.24 25.53
CA SER A 280 -13.68 -1.38 24.58
C SER A 280 -12.67 -2.17 23.73
N TYR A 281 -12.00 -3.15 24.34
CA TYR A 281 -11.12 -4.06 23.63
C TYR A 281 -10.97 -5.40 24.35
N PHE A 282 -10.46 -6.40 23.64
CA PHE A 282 -10.00 -7.65 24.24
C PHE A 282 -8.53 -7.90 23.96
N LYS A 283 -7.88 -8.71 24.80
CA LYS A 283 -6.50 -9.17 24.64
C LYS A 283 -6.39 -10.63 25.01
N VAL A 284 -5.59 -11.41 24.29
CA VAL A 284 -5.26 -12.79 24.67
C VAL A 284 -3.88 -12.81 25.33
N GLU A 285 -3.82 -13.41 26.52
CA GLU A 285 -2.57 -13.72 27.23
C GLU A 285 -2.71 -15.10 27.87
N ASP A 286 -1.68 -15.95 27.74
CA ASP A 286 -1.61 -17.27 28.39
C ASP A 286 -2.89 -18.13 28.26
N GLU A 287 -3.44 -18.22 27.03
CA GLU A 287 -4.69 -18.95 26.70
C GLU A 287 -5.97 -18.41 27.36
N VAL A 288 -5.93 -17.20 27.92
CA VAL A 288 -7.09 -16.49 28.48
C VAL A 288 -7.40 -15.27 27.63
N LEU A 289 -8.69 -15.07 27.33
CA LEU A 289 -9.18 -13.87 26.68
C LEU A 289 -9.65 -12.87 27.74
N TYR A 290 -9.04 -11.70 27.78
CA TYR A 290 -9.37 -10.62 28.71
C TYR A 290 -10.19 -9.56 27.98
N GLY A 291 -11.41 -9.30 28.45
CA GLY A 291 -12.23 -8.18 28.01
C GLY A 291 -12.04 -6.96 28.92
N PHE A 292 -11.74 -5.80 28.32
CA PHE A 292 -11.52 -4.55 29.03
C PHE A 292 -12.66 -3.57 28.79
N GLY A 293 -13.41 -3.25 29.84
CA GLY A 293 -14.53 -2.30 29.81
C GLY A 293 -14.08 -0.85 29.70
N ALA A 294 -14.98 0.04 29.25
CA ALA A 294 -14.71 1.47 29.09
C ALA A 294 -14.32 2.17 30.41
N GLN A 295 -14.66 1.58 31.56
CA GLN A 295 -14.38 2.09 32.90
C GLN A 295 -13.16 1.42 33.55
N GLY A 296 -12.41 0.60 32.81
CA GLY A 296 -11.22 -0.12 33.30
C GLY A 296 -11.51 -1.45 33.99
N GLU A 297 -12.73 -1.95 33.91
CA GLU A 297 -13.11 -3.28 34.36
C GLU A 297 -12.44 -4.34 33.49
N VAL A 298 -12.01 -5.45 34.09
CA VAL A 298 -11.38 -6.58 33.39
C VAL A 298 -12.19 -7.84 33.66
N THR A 299 -12.58 -8.52 32.60
CA THR A 299 -13.32 -9.79 32.63
C THR A 299 -12.50 -10.87 31.94
N GLU A 300 -12.37 -12.02 32.59
CA GLU A 300 -11.65 -13.17 32.07
C GLU A 300 -12.63 -14.14 31.38
N PHE A 301 -12.26 -14.58 30.18
CA PHE A 301 -12.96 -15.60 29.42
C PHE A 301 -12.02 -16.75 29.11
N TYR A 302 -12.55 -17.96 29.23
CA TYR A 302 -11.81 -19.20 29.06
C TYR A 302 -12.30 -19.94 27.82
N PRO A 303 -11.42 -20.64 27.07
CA PRO A 303 -11.84 -21.44 25.93
C PRO A 303 -12.95 -22.43 26.30
N SER A 304 -14.00 -22.47 25.48
CA SER A 304 -15.17 -23.34 25.68
C SER A 304 -15.69 -23.85 24.32
N SER A 305 -16.51 -24.89 24.34
CA SER A 305 -17.25 -25.34 23.16
C SER A 305 -18.65 -24.74 23.18
N TRP A 306 -19.12 -24.22 22.05
CA TRP A 306 -20.52 -23.87 21.90
C TRP A 306 -21.36 -25.16 22.04
N GLU A 307 -22.04 -25.33 23.18
CA GLU A 307 -23.00 -26.41 23.38
C GLU A 307 -24.40 -25.95 22.93
N ASP A 308 -25.03 -26.71 22.03
CA ASP A 308 -26.36 -26.44 21.42
C ASP A 308 -27.56 -26.50 22.38
#